data_AF-A0A6G9NBA9-F1
#
_entry.id   AF-A0A6G9NBA9-F1
#
_cell.length_a   1.000
_cell.length_b   1.000
_cell.length_c   1.000
_cell.angle_alpha   90.00
_cell.angle_beta   90.00
_cell.angle_gamma   90.00
#
_symmetry.space_group_name_H-M   'P 1'
#
loop_
_entity.id
_entity.type
_entity.pdbx_description
1 polymer ?
#
loop_
_entity_poly.entity_id
_entity_poly.type
_entity_poly.pdbx_seq_one_letter_code
_entity_poly.pdbx_strand_id
1 'polypeptide(L)'
;MRKIVFALALCSASLGGPLAAQDAPAEEGVDLAAEGETGEWDANADPLREAMAQMEALFPREPLTAEQEARLPAAERIVAAMIPEGTMGDIMGQMMDDLVRPMMEMGPSPARATAARGLGMVPFELDLDDAEAAELAALFDPAWRDRQEREMAVIPQVMREMMTVMEPPMRKAMSELYAIRFSAAELAEIEGFFSTPTGRRYASESFVMASDPRMIGASMEALPALMESMEDIEARIAEATGDLPERRAYEELDAAERERVRALTGLSEEDILANLSGDAGDDIGAAAEAAALEGEE
;
A
#
# COMPACT_ATOMS: atom_id res chain seq x y z
N MET A 1 25.10 8.93 -3.75
CA MET A 1 24.56 8.13 -4.87
C MET A 1 25.01 6.69 -4.70
N ARG A 2 24.11 5.81 -4.24
CA ARG A 2 24.35 4.36 -4.25
C ARG A 2 23.00 3.66 -4.28
N LYS A 3 22.80 2.87 -5.34
CA LYS A 3 21.59 2.13 -5.67
C LYS A 3 21.54 0.88 -4.78
N ILE A 4 20.43 0.66 -4.07
CA ILE A 4 20.13 -0.56 -3.30
C ILE A 4 19.20 -1.41 -4.16
N VAL A 5 19.61 -2.63 -4.49
CA VAL A 5 18.80 -3.63 -5.20
C VAL A 5 18.58 -4.80 -4.25
N PHE A 6 17.33 -5.06 -3.89
CA PHE A 6 16.92 -6.24 -3.12
C PHE A 6 16.63 -7.39 -4.09
N ALA A 7 17.41 -8.47 -4.02
CA ALA A 7 17.14 -9.72 -4.72
C ALA A 7 16.44 -10.69 -3.75
N LEU A 8 15.19 -11.05 -4.04
CA LEU A 8 14.44 -12.04 -3.27
C LEU A 8 14.70 -13.44 -3.85
N ALA A 9 15.37 -14.31 -3.09
CA ALA A 9 15.69 -15.67 -3.49
C ALA A 9 14.50 -16.63 -3.27
N LEU A 10 13.99 -17.22 -4.36
CA LEU A 10 13.00 -18.29 -4.34
C LEU A 10 13.63 -19.63 -3.92
N CYS A 11 13.12 -20.24 -2.84
CA CYS A 11 13.46 -21.61 -2.45
C CYS A 11 12.91 -22.64 -3.46
N SER A 12 13.81 -23.35 -4.15
CA SER A 12 13.46 -24.51 -5.00
C SER A 12 13.77 -25.82 -4.27
N ALA A 13 12.75 -26.65 -4.03
CA ALA A 13 12.92 -28.01 -3.54
C ALA A 13 13.41 -28.95 -4.66
N SER A 14 14.58 -29.55 -4.47
CA SER A 14 15.18 -30.54 -5.38
C SER A 14 14.79 -31.98 -5.02
N LEU A 15 14.30 -32.74 -6.00
CA LEU A 15 14.37 -34.21 -6.03
C LEU A 15 15.17 -34.62 -7.28
N GLY A 16 16.19 -35.47 -7.09
CA GLY A 16 17.37 -35.53 -7.97
C GLY A 16 17.44 -36.60 -9.09
N GLY A 17 18.41 -36.34 -9.98
CA GLY A 17 19.24 -37.30 -10.74
C GLY A 17 18.94 -37.47 -12.25
N PRO A 18 19.92 -37.88 -13.09
CA PRO A 18 21.30 -37.41 -13.25
C PRO A 18 21.63 -36.93 -14.70
N LEU A 19 22.63 -36.04 -14.80
CA LEU A 19 23.58 -35.82 -15.91
C LEU A 19 23.13 -36.05 -17.38
N ALA A 20 22.91 -34.95 -18.11
CA ALA A 20 23.36 -34.80 -19.49
C ALA A 20 23.62 -33.31 -19.77
N ALA A 21 24.80 -33.02 -20.31
CA ALA A 21 25.28 -31.71 -20.68
C ALA A 21 24.44 -31.07 -21.80
N GLN A 22 24.17 -29.76 -21.70
CA GLN A 22 24.02 -28.88 -22.86
C GLN A 22 24.03 -27.40 -22.46
N ASP A 23 24.89 -26.66 -23.17
CA ASP A 23 25.07 -25.21 -23.31
C ASP A 23 24.16 -24.25 -22.54
N ALA A 24 24.81 -23.43 -21.71
CA ALA A 24 24.22 -22.24 -21.11
C ALA A 24 24.07 -21.12 -22.16
N PRO A 25 22.88 -20.52 -22.34
CA PRO A 25 22.80 -19.17 -22.83
C PRO A 25 23.15 -18.20 -21.69
N ALA A 26 23.83 -17.11 -22.02
CA ALA A 26 24.13 -16.04 -21.10
C ALA A 26 22.83 -15.43 -20.55
N GLU A 27 22.67 -15.45 -19.23
CA GLU A 27 21.64 -14.71 -18.51
C GLU A 27 21.93 -13.21 -18.67
N GLU A 28 21.13 -12.54 -19.50
CA GLU A 28 21.05 -11.08 -19.54
C GLU A 28 20.39 -10.61 -18.24
N GLY A 29 21.21 -10.10 -17.33
CA GLY A 29 20.74 -9.43 -16.12
C GLY A 29 19.90 -8.21 -16.50
N VAL A 30 18.71 -8.12 -15.91
CA VAL A 30 17.83 -6.96 -16.02
C VAL A 30 18.51 -5.77 -15.33
N ASP A 31 19.02 -4.82 -16.12
CA ASP A 31 19.62 -3.57 -15.63
C ASP A 31 18.51 -2.58 -15.25
N LEU A 32 18.12 -2.58 -13.97
CA LEU A 32 17.26 -1.55 -13.39
C LEU A 32 18.11 -0.33 -12.97
N ALA A 33 18.71 0.33 -13.95
CA ALA A 33 19.28 1.67 -13.80
C ALA A 33 18.25 2.71 -14.26
N ALA A 34 17.41 3.18 -13.34
CA ALA A 34 16.59 4.37 -13.53
C ALA A 34 17.51 5.62 -13.60
N GLU A 35 17.76 6.09 -14.82
CA GLU A 35 18.08 7.49 -15.09
C GLU A 35 16.77 8.27 -15.20
N GLY A 36 16.79 9.51 -14.70
CA GLY A 36 15.62 10.37 -14.67
C GLY A 36 15.12 10.70 -16.07
N GLU A 37 14.04 10.05 -16.45
CA GLU A 37 13.11 10.55 -17.44
C GLU A 37 11.75 10.63 -16.76
N THR A 38 11.02 11.71 -17.01
CA THR A 38 9.57 11.74 -16.85
C THR A 38 9.00 10.72 -17.85
N GLY A 39 9.12 9.45 -17.49
CA GLY A 39 8.72 8.31 -18.30
C GLY A 39 7.21 8.27 -18.33
N GLU A 40 6.66 8.53 -19.50
CA GLU A 40 5.30 8.18 -19.82
C GLU A 40 5.11 6.70 -19.45
N TRP A 41 4.16 6.43 -18.55
CA TRP A 41 3.90 5.09 -18.06
C TRP A 41 3.43 4.21 -19.22
N ASP A 42 4.33 3.43 -19.81
CA ASP A 42 3.94 2.44 -20.81
C ASP A 42 3.45 1.17 -20.12
N ALA A 43 2.14 1.09 -19.92
CA ALA A 43 1.44 -0.09 -19.42
C ALA A 43 1.62 -1.34 -20.33
N ASN A 44 2.25 -1.20 -21.51
CA ASN A 44 2.54 -2.30 -22.43
C ASN A 44 3.96 -2.84 -22.32
N ALA A 45 4.80 -2.33 -21.40
CA ALA A 45 6.14 -2.88 -21.21
C ALA A 45 6.07 -4.34 -20.68
N ASP A 46 6.72 -5.25 -21.39
CA ASP A 46 6.72 -6.70 -21.09
C ASP A 46 7.11 -7.05 -19.63
N PRO A 47 8.10 -6.39 -18.99
CA PRO A 47 8.46 -6.68 -17.60
C PRO A 47 7.34 -6.38 -16.59
N LEU A 48 6.53 -5.34 -16.85
CA LEU A 48 5.41 -4.99 -15.99
C LEU A 48 4.27 -6.00 -16.14
N ARG A 49 3.97 -6.45 -17.36
CA ARG A 49 2.98 -7.52 -17.58
C ARG A 49 3.40 -8.81 -16.88
N GLU A 50 4.68 -9.16 -16.93
CA GLU A 50 5.19 -10.35 -16.26
C GLU A 50 5.10 -10.22 -14.73
N ALA A 51 5.42 -9.06 -14.17
CA ALA A 51 5.25 -8.79 -12.74
C ALA A 51 3.76 -8.85 -12.32
N MET A 52 2.85 -8.29 -13.11
CA MET A 52 1.41 -8.36 -12.87
C MET A 52 0.88 -9.79 -12.97
N ALA A 53 1.35 -10.57 -13.95
CA ALA A 53 0.96 -11.98 -14.12
C ALA A 53 1.46 -12.85 -12.96
N GLN A 54 2.67 -12.60 -12.48
CA GLN A 54 3.20 -13.25 -11.27
C GLN A 54 2.36 -12.89 -10.05
N MET A 55 1.95 -11.63 -9.89
CA MET A 55 1.08 -11.21 -8.79
C MET A 55 -0.34 -11.80 -8.89
N GLU A 56 -0.90 -11.92 -10.09
CA GLU A 56 -2.20 -12.59 -10.31
C GLU A 56 -2.11 -14.09 -9.96
N ALA A 57 -1.00 -14.74 -10.27
CA ALA A 57 -0.76 -16.14 -9.93
C ALA A 57 -0.72 -16.39 -8.41
N LEU A 58 -0.44 -15.37 -7.59
CA LEU A 58 -0.51 -15.47 -6.13
C LEU A 58 -1.95 -15.58 -5.59
N PHE A 59 -2.94 -15.18 -6.40
CA PHE A 59 -4.36 -15.16 -6.01
C PHE A 59 -5.23 -15.93 -7.01
N PRO A 60 -5.06 -17.26 -7.11
CA PRO A 60 -5.83 -18.07 -8.05
C PRO A 60 -7.33 -18.00 -7.74
N ARG A 61 -8.15 -17.67 -8.75
CA ARG A 61 -9.61 -17.74 -8.65
C ARG A 61 -10.08 -19.07 -9.22
N GLU A 62 -10.59 -19.93 -8.35
CA GLU A 62 -11.22 -21.16 -8.81
C GLU A 62 -12.44 -20.83 -9.67
N PRO A 63 -12.60 -21.49 -10.84
CA PRO A 63 -13.78 -21.28 -11.67
C PRO A 63 -15.04 -21.72 -10.93
N LEU A 64 -16.14 -21.02 -11.19
CA LEU A 64 -17.43 -21.37 -10.62
C LEU A 64 -17.88 -22.76 -11.10
N THR A 65 -18.48 -23.52 -10.20
CA THR A 65 -19.23 -24.73 -10.56
C THR A 65 -20.50 -24.36 -11.32
N ALA A 66 -21.06 -25.28 -12.11
CA ALA A 66 -22.28 -25.04 -12.88
C ALA A 66 -23.48 -24.58 -12.01
N GLU A 67 -23.57 -25.06 -10.76
CA GLU A 67 -24.61 -24.60 -9.82
C GLU A 67 -24.39 -23.16 -9.35
N GLN A 68 -23.14 -22.75 -9.17
CA GLN A 68 -22.80 -21.38 -8.78
C GLN A 68 -22.98 -20.43 -9.97
N GLU A 69 -22.61 -20.84 -11.18
CA GLU A 69 -22.90 -20.08 -12.42
C GLU A 69 -24.40 -19.84 -12.58
N ALA A 70 -25.24 -20.85 -12.31
CA ALA A 70 -26.69 -20.71 -12.36
C ALA A 70 -27.26 -19.70 -11.34
N ARG A 71 -26.55 -19.44 -10.24
CA ARG A 71 -26.93 -18.46 -9.20
C ARG A 71 -26.44 -17.05 -9.49
N LEU A 72 -25.46 -16.90 -10.39
CA LEU A 72 -24.80 -15.63 -10.66
C LEU A 72 -25.75 -14.48 -11.02
N PRO A 73 -26.78 -14.66 -11.88
CA PRO A 73 -27.70 -13.56 -12.20
C PRO A 73 -28.48 -13.02 -10.98
N ALA A 74 -28.79 -13.87 -10.00
CA ALA A 74 -29.45 -13.44 -8.77
C ALA A 74 -28.47 -12.69 -7.86
N ALA A 75 -27.25 -13.21 -7.72
CA ALA A 75 -26.18 -12.56 -6.99
C ALA A 75 -25.83 -11.17 -7.55
N GLU A 76 -25.77 -11.02 -8.87
CA GLU A 76 -25.52 -9.74 -9.55
C GLU A 76 -26.57 -8.69 -9.21
N ARG A 77 -27.86 -9.07 -9.14
CA ARG A 77 -28.95 -8.16 -8.76
C ARG A 77 -28.86 -7.73 -7.30
N ILE A 78 -28.50 -8.65 -6.40
CA ILE A 78 -28.27 -8.36 -4.98
C ILE A 78 -27.11 -7.37 -4.83
N VAL A 79 -25.97 -7.65 -5.47
CA VAL A 79 -24.79 -6.78 -5.40
C VAL A 79 -25.07 -5.42 -6.06
N ALA A 80 -25.84 -5.35 -7.14
CA ALA A 80 -26.26 -4.07 -7.73
C ALA A 80 -27.14 -3.23 -6.79
N ALA A 81 -27.88 -3.86 -5.87
CA ALA A 81 -28.63 -3.13 -4.84
C ALA A 81 -27.74 -2.63 -3.69
N MET A 82 -26.63 -3.33 -3.39
CA MET A 82 -25.66 -2.93 -2.37
C MET A 82 -24.68 -1.87 -2.87
N ILE A 83 -24.17 -2.06 -4.09
CA ILE A 83 -23.21 -1.18 -4.75
C ILE A 83 -23.82 -0.81 -6.11
N PRO A 84 -24.74 0.17 -6.13
CA PRO A 84 -25.16 0.82 -7.36
C PRO A 84 -23.97 1.38 -8.13
N GLU A 85 -24.15 1.56 -9.43
CA GLU A 85 -23.11 2.13 -10.29
C GLU A 85 -22.66 3.51 -9.79
N GLY A 86 -21.36 3.71 -9.63
CA GLY A 86 -20.75 4.96 -9.18
C GLY A 86 -20.62 5.12 -7.66
N THR A 87 -21.18 4.19 -6.87
CA THR A 87 -21.17 4.24 -5.40
C THR A 87 -19.75 4.40 -4.84
N MET A 88 -18.75 3.72 -5.42
CA MET A 88 -17.37 3.82 -4.95
C MET A 88 -16.76 5.19 -5.21
N GLY A 89 -17.09 5.81 -6.35
CA GLY A 89 -16.66 7.16 -6.67
C GLY A 89 -17.28 8.20 -5.74
N ASP A 90 -18.53 8.00 -5.35
CA ASP A 90 -19.23 8.88 -4.42
C ASP A 90 -18.70 8.75 -2.99
N ILE A 91 -18.46 7.52 -2.51
CA ILE A 91 -17.78 7.27 -1.23
C ILE A 91 -16.44 8.01 -1.19
N MET A 92 -15.62 7.89 -2.23
CA MET A 92 -14.32 8.55 -2.29
C MET A 92 -14.46 10.07 -2.29
N GLY A 93 -15.40 10.61 -3.07
CA GLY A 93 -15.67 12.05 -3.09
C GLY A 93 -16.06 12.57 -1.71
N GLN A 94 -16.96 11.87 -1.02
CA GLN A 94 -17.38 12.25 0.32
C GLN A 94 -16.22 12.16 1.33
N MET A 95 -15.39 11.12 1.25
CA MET A 95 -14.20 11.00 2.11
C MET A 95 -13.21 12.16 1.89
N MET A 96 -13.05 12.64 0.65
CA MET A 96 -12.21 13.81 0.39
C MET A 96 -12.76 15.08 1.04
N ASP A 97 -14.08 15.25 0.99
CA ASP A 97 -14.74 16.43 1.56
C ASP A 97 -14.79 16.38 3.09
N ASP A 98 -15.05 15.21 3.68
CA ASP A 98 -15.27 15.05 5.11
C ASP A 98 -13.98 14.81 5.92
N LEU A 99 -12.94 14.20 5.33
CA LEU A 99 -11.69 13.86 6.04
C LEU A 99 -10.50 14.68 5.54
N VAL A 100 -10.24 14.67 4.22
CA VAL A 100 -9.02 15.25 3.66
C VAL A 100 -9.05 16.77 3.69
N ARG A 101 -10.18 17.39 3.31
CA ARG A 101 -10.29 18.85 3.30
C ARG A 101 -10.07 19.48 4.69
N PRO A 102 -10.69 19.02 5.79
CA PRO A 102 -10.38 19.54 7.12
C PRO A 102 -8.91 19.36 7.52
N MET A 103 -8.28 18.23 7.16
CA MET A 103 -6.86 18.00 7.43
C MET A 103 -5.96 18.99 6.68
N MET A 104 -6.30 19.29 5.43
CA MET A 104 -5.59 20.29 4.65
C MET A 104 -5.76 21.71 5.20
N GLU A 105 -6.93 22.03 5.74
CA GLU A 105 -7.19 23.32 6.40
C GLU A 105 -6.40 23.48 7.71
N MET A 106 -6.04 22.37 8.38
CA MET A 106 -5.15 22.36 9.54
C MET A 106 -3.66 22.43 9.17
N GLY A 107 -3.31 22.14 7.92
CA GLY A 107 -1.93 22.15 7.43
C GLY A 107 -1.36 23.56 7.19
N PRO A 108 -0.09 23.64 6.72
CA PRO A 108 0.54 24.91 6.39
C PRO A 108 -0.19 25.56 5.22
N SER A 109 -0.31 26.89 5.25
CA SER A 109 -1.03 27.60 4.20
C SER A 109 -0.39 27.34 2.82
N PRO A 110 -1.18 27.34 1.73
CA PRO A 110 -0.63 27.08 0.40
C PRO A 110 0.47 28.08 -0.01
N ALA A 111 0.41 29.30 0.50
CA ALA A 111 1.45 30.31 0.35
C ALA A 111 2.76 29.86 1.04
N ARG A 112 2.68 29.45 2.31
CA ARG A 112 3.84 28.93 3.06
C ARG A 112 4.42 27.69 2.40
N ALA A 113 3.59 26.76 1.93
CA ALA A 113 4.04 25.59 1.19
C ALA A 113 4.79 25.93 -0.12
N THR A 114 4.30 26.93 -0.86
CA THR A 114 4.95 27.41 -2.09
C THR A 114 6.31 28.07 -1.79
N ALA A 115 6.35 28.92 -0.76
CA ALA A 115 7.59 29.57 -0.31
C ALA A 115 8.64 28.55 0.15
N ALA A 116 8.23 27.54 0.93
CA ALA A 116 9.07 26.44 1.39
C ALA A 116 9.72 25.68 0.24
N ARG A 117 8.92 25.33 -0.76
CA ARG A 117 9.40 24.64 -1.95
C ARG A 117 10.44 25.47 -2.71
N GLY A 118 10.21 26.78 -2.82
CA GLY A 118 11.18 27.70 -3.44
C GLY A 118 12.50 27.81 -2.67
N LEU A 119 12.47 27.59 -1.35
CA LEU A 119 13.64 27.61 -0.47
C LEU A 119 14.28 26.24 -0.24
N GLY A 120 13.65 25.15 -0.68
CA GLY A 120 14.09 23.78 -0.39
C GLY A 120 13.92 23.40 1.09
N MET A 121 12.93 23.97 1.77
CA MET A 121 12.64 23.77 3.19
C MET A 121 11.31 23.04 3.40
N VAL A 122 11.10 22.52 4.61
CA VAL A 122 9.80 21.98 5.02
C VAL A 122 8.87 23.15 5.37
N PRO A 123 7.59 23.16 4.94
CA PRO A 123 6.70 24.30 5.17
C PRO A 123 6.45 24.68 6.64
N PHE A 124 6.58 23.72 7.56
CA PHE A 124 6.40 23.95 9.00
C PHE A 124 7.59 24.69 9.65
N GLU A 125 8.77 24.64 9.04
CA GLU A 125 9.98 25.33 9.55
C GLU A 125 10.02 26.81 9.17
N LEU A 126 9.09 27.26 8.33
CA LEU A 126 8.98 28.64 7.88
C LEU A 126 8.11 29.46 8.84
N ASP A 127 8.78 30.14 9.76
CA ASP A 127 8.19 31.15 10.64
C ASP A 127 7.97 32.46 9.86
N LEU A 128 6.95 32.44 9.01
CA LEU A 128 6.46 33.60 8.26
C LEU A 128 4.99 33.79 8.57
N ASP A 129 4.56 35.04 8.73
CA ASP A 129 3.14 35.33 8.74
C ASP A 129 2.51 35.09 7.34
N ASP A 130 1.18 35.08 7.27
CA ASP A 130 0.49 34.75 6.01
C ASP A 130 0.73 35.79 4.90
N ALA A 131 1.00 37.06 5.24
CA ALA A 131 1.27 38.10 4.28
C ALA A 131 2.69 37.97 3.71
N GLU A 132 3.67 37.73 4.58
CA GLU A 132 5.06 37.46 4.23
C GLU A 132 5.18 36.18 3.38
N ALA A 133 4.48 35.11 3.79
CA ALA A 133 4.42 33.87 3.03
C ALA A 133 3.78 34.08 1.65
N ALA A 134 2.73 34.91 1.54
CA ALA A 134 2.07 35.21 0.26
C ALA A 134 2.95 36.08 -0.66
N GLU A 135 3.70 37.03 -0.11
CA GLU A 135 4.68 37.82 -0.86
C GLU A 135 5.81 36.93 -1.37
N LEU A 136 6.39 36.11 -0.50
CA LEU A 136 7.47 35.20 -0.85
C LEU A 136 7.03 34.13 -1.86
N ALA A 137 5.81 33.58 -1.69
CA ALA A 137 5.20 32.68 -2.68
C ALA A 137 5.05 33.35 -4.04
N ALA A 138 4.67 34.63 -4.10
CA ALA A 138 4.55 35.36 -5.36
C ALA A 138 5.90 35.64 -6.03
N LEU A 139 6.99 35.71 -5.27
CA LEU A 139 8.35 35.81 -5.82
C LEU A 139 8.80 34.51 -6.49
N PHE A 140 8.48 33.36 -5.88
CA PHE A 140 8.85 32.04 -6.43
C PHE A 140 7.89 31.56 -7.53
N ASP A 141 6.60 31.79 -7.36
CA ASP A 141 5.56 31.44 -8.32
C ASP A 141 4.49 32.54 -8.38
N PRO A 142 4.58 33.48 -9.33
CA PRO A 142 3.58 34.54 -9.50
C PRO A 142 2.14 34.04 -9.72
N ALA A 143 1.97 32.78 -10.15
CA ALA A 143 0.68 32.13 -10.39
C ALA A 143 0.32 31.11 -9.30
N TRP A 144 0.95 31.18 -8.12
CA TRP A 144 0.79 30.15 -7.08
C TRP A 144 -0.68 29.90 -6.70
N ARG A 145 -1.52 30.94 -6.63
CA ARG A 145 -2.95 30.78 -6.29
C ARG A 145 -3.68 29.93 -7.32
N ASP A 146 -3.55 30.29 -8.60
CA ASP A 146 -4.18 29.59 -9.71
C ASP A 146 -3.64 28.16 -9.84
N ARG A 147 -2.34 27.96 -9.58
CA ARG A 147 -1.72 26.64 -9.59
C ARG A 147 -2.30 25.77 -8.47
N GLN A 148 -2.32 26.28 -7.24
CA GLN A 148 -2.86 25.56 -6.09
C GLN A 148 -4.34 25.20 -6.29
N GLU A 149 -5.16 26.11 -6.81
CA GLU A 149 -6.57 25.82 -7.11
C GLU A 149 -6.71 24.67 -8.12
N ARG A 150 -5.92 24.70 -9.20
CA ARG A 150 -5.96 23.66 -10.23
C ARG A 150 -5.44 22.32 -9.74
N GLU A 151 -4.34 22.31 -8.99
CA GLU A 151 -3.77 21.09 -8.40
C GLU A 151 -4.78 20.42 -7.45
N MET A 152 -5.45 21.22 -6.61
CA MET A 152 -6.48 20.71 -5.70
C MET A 152 -7.75 20.25 -6.40
N ALA A 153 -8.06 20.78 -7.58
CA ALA A 153 -9.18 20.30 -8.38
C ALA A 153 -8.91 18.94 -9.04
N VAL A 154 -7.64 18.61 -9.33
CA VAL A 154 -7.27 17.38 -10.06
C VAL A 154 -7.31 16.14 -9.16
N ILE A 155 -6.82 16.23 -7.93
CA ILE A 155 -6.67 15.07 -7.04
C ILE A 155 -8.01 14.31 -6.83
N PRO A 156 -9.14 14.97 -6.50
CA PRO A 156 -10.42 14.28 -6.34
C PRO A 156 -10.94 13.67 -7.64
N GLN A 157 -10.62 14.26 -8.80
CA GLN A 157 -11.05 13.75 -10.11
C GLN A 157 -10.33 12.44 -10.44
N VAL A 158 -9.01 12.41 -10.31
CA VAL A 158 -8.19 11.22 -10.56
C VAL A 158 -8.59 10.08 -9.61
N MET A 159 -8.81 10.38 -8.33
CA MET A 159 -9.25 9.39 -7.35
C MET A 159 -10.64 8.82 -7.68
N ARG A 160 -11.57 9.66 -8.13
CA ARG A 160 -12.91 9.22 -8.57
C ARG A 160 -12.81 8.34 -9.82
N GLU A 161 -12.00 8.72 -10.80
CA GLU A 161 -11.76 7.92 -12.01
C GLU A 161 -11.19 6.55 -11.68
N MET A 162 -10.22 6.49 -10.76
CA MET A 162 -9.67 5.23 -10.28
C MET A 162 -10.74 4.33 -9.65
N MET A 163 -11.63 4.90 -8.83
CA MET A 163 -12.75 4.14 -8.24
C MET A 163 -13.75 3.67 -9.29
N THR A 164 -14.04 4.48 -10.31
CA THR A 164 -14.88 4.07 -11.45
C THR A 164 -14.27 2.89 -12.20
N VAL A 165 -12.95 2.82 -12.35
CA VAL A 165 -12.26 1.67 -12.97
C VAL A 165 -12.30 0.43 -12.07
N MET A 166 -12.16 0.60 -10.75
CA MET A 166 -12.15 -0.50 -9.78
C MET A 166 -13.54 -1.10 -9.50
N GLU A 167 -14.60 -0.32 -9.62
CA GLU A 167 -15.94 -0.74 -9.22
C GLU A 167 -16.47 -1.96 -10.01
N PRO A 168 -16.38 -2.04 -11.35
CA PRO A 168 -16.86 -3.20 -12.10
C PRO A 168 -16.22 -4.55 -11.71
N PRO A 169 -14.87 -4.71 -11.63
CA PRO A 169 -14.28 -5.98 -11.22
C PRO A 169 -14.58 -6.32 -9.75
N MET A 170 -14.71 -5.33 -8.87
CA MET A 170 -15.13 -5.55 -7.49
C MET A 170 -16.57 -6.08 -7.40
N ARG A 171 -17.51 -5.43 -8.10
CA ARG A 171 -18.92 -5.89 -8.18
C ARG A 171 -19.02 -7.30 -8.76
N LYS A 172 -18.21 -7.62 -9.77
CA LYS A 172 -18.12 -8.97 -10.34
C LYS A 172 -17.66 -9.98 -9.28
N ALA A 173 -16.53 -9.72 -8.62
CA ALA A 173 -15.98 -10.62 -7.60
C ALA A 173 -16.95 -10.82 -6.42
N MET A 174 -17.64 -9.77 -5.98
CA MET A 174 -18.67 -9.88 -4.95
C MET A 174 -19.85 -10.73 -5.43
N SER A 175 -20.29 -10.58 -6.68
CA SER A 175 -21.38 -11.39 -7.24
C SER A 175 -21.00 -12.87 -7.29
N GLU A 176 -19.78 -13.19 -7.69
CA GLU A 176 -19.24 -14.56 -7.66
C GLU A 176 -19.22 -15.11 -6.22
N LEU A 177 -18.75 -14.31 -5.25
CA LEU A 177 -18.75 -14.70 -3.83
C LEU A 177 -20.16 -14.97 -3.30
N TYR A 178 -21.16 -14.18 -3.69
CA TYR A 178 -22.55 -14.42 -3.30
C TYR A 178 -23.07 -15.73 -3.92
N ALA A 179 -22.77 -15.99 -5.19
CA ALA A 179 -23.15 -17.24 -5.86
C ALA A 179 -22.48 -18.48 -5.25
N ILE A 180 -21.25 -18.34 -4.75
CA ILE A 180 -20.50 -19.38 -4.05
C ILE A 180 -21.08 -19.65 -2.66
N ARG A 181 -21.39 -18.59 -1.89
CA ARG A 181 -21.69 -18.68 -0.46
C ARG A 181 -23.14 -18.95 -0.13
N PHE A 182 -24.06 -18.55 -1.01
CA PHE A 182 -25.50 -18.69 -0.78
C PHE A 182 -26.15 -19.66 -1.76
N SER A 183 -27.13 -20.39 -1.27
CA SER A 183 -28.03 -21.21 -2.08
C SER A 183 -28.99 -20.35 -2.88
N ALA A 184 -29.63 -20.95 -3.89
CA ALA A 184 -30.65 -20.26 -4.69
C ALA A 184 -31.85 -19.76 -3.86
N ALA A 185 -32.23 -20.50 -2.80
CA ALA A 185 -33.31 -20.11 -1.91
C ALA A 185 -32.93 -18.88 -1.07
N GLU A 186 -31.73 -18.87 -0.48
CA GLU A 186 -31.23 -17.74 0.30
C GLU A 186 -31.07 -16.48 -0.56
N LEU A 187 -30.54 -16.62 -1.79
CA LEU A 187 -30.45 -15.50 -2.73
C LEU A 187 -31.84 -14.92 -3.07
N ALA A 188 -32.85 -15.77 -3.26
CA ALA A 188 -34.22 -15.31 -3.51
C ALA A 188 -34.83 -14.58 -2.30
N GLU A 189 -34.54 -15.03 -1.08
CA GLU A 189 -34.98 -14.35 0.15
C GLU A 189 -34.30 -12.98 0.32
N ILE A 190 -32.99 -12.91 0.10
CA ILE A 190 -32.21 -11.66 0.14
C ILE A 190 -32.74 -10.68 -0.92
N GLU A 191 -32.93 -11.15 -2.15
CA GLU A 191 -33.50 -10.35 -3.23
C GLU A 191 -34.91 -9.86 -2.87
N GLY A 192 -35.74 -10.73 -2.28
CA GLY A 192 -37.06 -10.38 -1.76
C GLY A 192 -37.01 -9.23 -0.75
N PHE A 193 -36.10 -9.30 0.22
CA PHE A 193 -35.90 -8.21 1.17
C PHE A 193 -35.40 -6.93 0.49
N PHE A 194 -34.37 -7.01 -0.35
CA PHE A 194 -33.79 -5.88 -1.06
C PHE A 194 -34.76 -5.26 -2.07
N SER A 195 -35.80 -5.97 -2.49
CA SER A 195 -36.88 -5.39 -3.31
C SER A 195 -37.83 -4.47 -2.53
N THR A 196 -37.76 -4.44 -1.20
CA THR A 196 -38.54 -3.50 -0.37
C THR A 196 -37.87 -2.12 -0.32
N PRO A 197 -38.61 -1.02 -0.08
CA PRO A 197 -38.01 0.30 0.10
C PRO A 197 -36.95 0.34 1.21
N THR A 198 -37.23 -0.30 2.34
CA THR A 198 -36.29 -0.40 3.46
C THR A 198 -35.08 -1.26 3.12
N GLY A 199 -35.29 -2.39 2.44
CA GLY A 199 -34.21 -3.29 2.05
C GLY A 199 -33.26 -2.65 1.03
N ARG A 200 -33.78 -1.92 0.02
CA ARG A 200 -32.93 -1.14 -0.90
C ARG A 200 -32.07 -0.12 -0.16
N ARG A 201 -32.70 0.66 0.74
CA ARG A 201 -31.98 1.65 1.54
C ARG A 201 -30.92 0.98 2.41
N TYR A 202 -31.27 -0.09 3.11
CA TYR A 202 -30.34 -0.84 3.94
C TYR A 202 -29.17 -1.40 3.12
N ALA A 203 -29.43 -2.03 1.98
CA ALA A 203 -28.39 -2.61 1.13
C ALA A 203 -27.33 -1.57 0.74
N SER A 204 -27.76 -0.43 0.21
CA SER A 204 -26.88 0.65 -0.21
C SER A 204 -26.18 1.34 0.97
N GLU A 205 -26.94 1.73 2.01
CA GLU A 205 -26.37 2.46 3.15
C GLU A 205 -25.42 1.58 3.99
N SER A 206 -25.71 0.28 4.13
CA SER A 206 -24.86 -0.63 4.90
C SER A 206 -23.45 -0.76 4.35
N PHE A 207 -23.31 -0.68 3.03
CA PHE A 207 -22.01 -0.69 2.38
C PHE A 207 -21.25 0.62 2.62
N VAL A 208 -21.93 1.77 2.49
CA VAL A 208 -21.35 3.11 2.64
C VAL A 208 -21.00 3.43 4.11
N MET A 209 -21.71 2.87 5.09
CA MET A 209 -21.47 3.13 6.51
C MET A 209 -20.05 2.79 6.96
N ALA A 210 -19.36 1.86 6.29
CA ALA A 210 -17.96 1.51 6.60
C ALA A 210 -16.98 2.68 6.35
N SER A 211 -17.31 3.58 5.43
CA SER A 211 -16.53 4.79 5.14
C SER A 211 -16.99 6.04 5.90
N ASP A 212 -17.93 5.91 6.84
CA ASP A 212 -18.42 7.04 7.63
C ASP A 212 -17.29 7.61 8.52
N PRO A 213 -17.08 8.95 8.53
CA PRO A 213 -16.03 9.58 9.34
C PRO A 213 -16.11 9.24 10.83
N ARG A 214 -17.30 8.91 11.37
CA ARG A 214 -17.45 8.49 12.77
C ARG A 214 -16.83 7.13 13.02
N MET A 215 -16.88 6.21 12.04
CA MET A 215 -16.24 4.89 12.14
C MET A 215 -14.72 5.02 12.06
N ILE A 216 -14.23 5.89 11.18
CA ILE A 216 -12.80 6.20 11.06
C ILE A 216 -12.31 6.85 12.36
N GLY A 217 -13.00 7.88 12.85
CA GLY A 217 -12.65 8.56 14.10
C GLY A 217 -12.62 7.63 15.31
N ALA A 218 -13.63 6.77 15.47
CA ALA A 218 -13.64 5.74 16.51
C ALA A 218 -12.47 4.75 16.40
N SER A 219 -11.99 4.48 15.18
CA SER A 219 -10.81 3.65 14.98
C SER A 219 -9.53 4.37 15.39
N MET A 220 -9.46 5.69 15.19
CA MET A 220 -8.32 6.50 15.63
C MET A 220 -8.22 6.67 17.14
N GLU A 221 -9.34 6.57 17.88
CA GLU A 221 -9.32 6.57 19.35
C GLU A 221 -8.50 5.41 19.93
N ALA A 222 -8.35 4.31 19.18
CA ALA A 222 -7.56 3.15 19.60
C ALA A 222 -6.05 3.28 19.32
N LEU A 223 -5.62 4.26 18.53
CA LEU A 223 -4.21 4.43 18.13
C LEU A 223 -3.26 4.58 19.33
N PRO A 224 -3.54 5.43 20.34
CA PRO A 224 -2.61 5.59 21.46
C PRO A 224 -2.38 4.29 22.24
N ALA A 225 -3.45 3.53 22.48
CA ALA A 225 -3.35 2.23 23.17
C ALA A 225 -2.61 1.19 22.32
N LEU A 226 -2.74 1.26 21.00
CA LEU A 226 -1.97 0.41 20.10
C LEU A 226 -0.48 0.75 20.15
N MET A 227 -0.12 2.04 20.17
CA MET A 227 1.27 2.50 20.30
C MET A 227 1.90 2.05 21.63
N GLU A 228 1.18 2.22 22.74
CA GLU A 228 1.60 1.71 24.06
C GLU A 228 1.84 0.19 24.01
N SER A 229 0.96 -0.56 23.32
CA SER A 229 1.15 -2.01 23.17
C SER A 229 2.33 -2.40 22.29
N MET A 230 2.84 -1.50 21.44
CA MET A 230 4.03 -1.73 20.63
C MET A 230 5.32 -1.53 21.44
N GLU A 231 5.34 -0.62 22.41
CA GLU A 231 6.46 -0.49 23.36
C GLU A 231 6.66 -1.78 24.17
N ASP A 232 5.57 -2.46 24.51
CA ASP A 232 5.59 -3.78 25.18
C ASP A 232 6.09 -4.93 24.28
N ILE A 233 6.19 -4.74 22.96
CA ILE A 233 6.60 -5.83 22.04
C ILE A 233 8.05 -6.23 22.29
N GLU A 234 8.96 -5.28 22.54
CA GLU A 234 10.38 -5.60 22.78
C GLU A 234 10.56 -6.49 24.01
N ALA A 235 9.87 -6.17 25.11
CA ALA A 235 9.86 -6.98 26.32
C ALA A 235 9.31 -8.38 26.06
N ARG A 236 8.22 -8.48 25.28
CA ARG A 236 7.60 -9.76 24.92
C ARG A 236 8.47 -10.60 23.97
N ILE A 237 9.21 -9.97 23.06
CA ILE A 237 10.19 -10.65 22.20
C ILE A 237 11.34 -11.16 23.07
N ALA A 238 11.90 -10.33 23.95
CA ALA A 238 12.98 -10.72 24.84
C ALA A 238 12.58 -11.88 25.76
N GLU A 239 11.35 -11.87 26.31
CA GLU A 239 10.80 -12.98 27.08
C GLU A 239 10.66 -14.24 26.22
N ALA A 240 10.12 -14.11 25.00
CA ALA A 240 9.88 -15.24 24.09
C ALA A 240 11.16 -15.86 23.51
N THR A 241 12.27 -15.13 23.46
CA THR A 241 13.56 -15.61 22.92
C THR A 241 14.63 -15.81 23.98
N GLY A 242 14.34 -15.51 25.25
CA GLY A 242 15.34 -15.51 26.34
C GLY A 242 15.90 -16.90 26.67
N ASP A 243 15.26 -17.97 26.23
CA ASP A 243 15.72 -19.35 26.35
C ASP A 243 16.58 -19.82 25.15
N LEU A 244 16.65 -19.02 24.08
CA LEU A 244 17.46 -19.32 22.91
C LEU A 244 18.92 -18.85 23.11
N PRO A 245 19.91 -19.57 22.55
CA PRO A 245 21.29 -19.09 22.53
C PRO A 245 21.39 -17.78 21.74
N GLU A 246 22.35 -16.93 22.12
CA GLU A 246 22.62 -15.69 21.41
C GLU A 246 22.86 -15.94 19.92
N ARG A 247 22.35 -15.03 19.08
CA ARG A 247 22.61 -15.08 17.64
C ARG A 247 24.11 -14.92 17.43
N ARG A 248 24.73 -15.91 16.78
CA ARG A 248 26.16 -15.86 16.46
C ARG A 248 26.46 -14.70 15.54
N ALA A 249 27.45 -13.89 15.87
CA ALA A 249 27.96 -12.87 14.97
C ALA A 249 28.69 -13.52 13.79
N TYR A 250 28.76 -12.84 12.66
CA TYR A 250 29.50 -13.34 11.48
C TYR A 250 30.98 -13.60 11.83
N GLU A 251 31.53 -12.84 12.78
CA GLU A 251 32.89 -12.96 13.29
C GLU A 251 33.11 -14.25 14.09
N GLU A 252 32.05 -14.82 14.66
CA GLU A 252 32.09 -16.05 15.45
C GLU A 252 31.94 -17.32 14.59
N LEU A 253 31.74 -17.15 13.28
CA LEU A 253 31.77 -18.22 12.30
C LEU A 253 33.22 -18.59 11.98
N ASP A 254 33.50 -19.89 11.89
CA ASP A 254 34.82 -20.38 11.47
C ASP A 254 35.06 -20.15 9.96
N ALA A 255 36.29 -20.39 9.51
CA ALA A 255 36.66 -20.14 8.11
C ALA A 255 35.85 -20.97 7.10
N ALA A 256 35.44 -22.18 7.45
CA ALA A 256 34.64 -23.03 6.57
C ALA A 256 33.17 -22.57 6.55
N GLU A 257 32.64 -22.14 7.69
CA GLU A 257 31.30 -21.57 7.81
C GLU A 257 31.19 -20.24 7.06
N ARG A 258 32.17 -19.33 7.17
CA ARG A 258 32.19 -18.08 6.41
C ARG A 258 32.28 -18.31 4.91
N GLU A 259 33.11 -19.26 4.48
CA GLU A 259 33.17 -19.65 3.07
C GLU A 259 31.82 -20.20 2.59
N ARG A 260 31.14 -20.97 3.44
CA ARG A 260 29.80 -21.47 3.12
C ARG A 260 28.77 -20.34 3.02
N VAL A 261 28.82 -19.34 3.90
CA VAL A 261 27.96 -18.15 3.83
C VAL A 261 28.18 -17.42 2.50
N ARG A 262 29.44 -17.12 2.15
CA ARG A 262 29.77 -16.47 0.88
C ARG A 262 29.32 -17.26 -0.34
N ALA A 263 29.50 -18.58 -0.32
CA ALA A 263 29.07 -19.45 -1.41
C ALA A 263 27.54 -19.51 -1.58
N LEU A 264 26.79 -19.37 -0.48
CA LEU A 264 25.32 -19.38 -0.51
C LEU A 264 24.73 -18.01 -0.87
N THR A 265 25.35 -16.92 -0.43
CA THR A 265 24.85 -15.56 -0.65
C THR A 265 25.40 -14.92 -1.92
N GLY A 266 26.53 -15.40 -2.43
CA GLY A 266 27.27 -14.77 -3.52
C GLY A 266 27.96 -13.45 -3.12
N LEU A 267 27.86 -13.05 -1.85
CA LEU A 267 28.45 -11.80 -1.34
C LEU A 267 29.91 -12.01 -0.96
N SER A 268 30.74 -11.00 -1.24
CA SER A 268 32.13 -10.99 -0.77
C SER A 268 32.19 -10.75 0.75
N GLU A 269 33.31 -11.10 1.37
CA GLU A 269 33.50 -10.82 2.80
C GLU A 269 33.48 -9.32 3.11
N GLU A 270 33.96 -8.50 2.19
CA GLU A 270 33.94 -7.03 2.30
C GLU A 270 32.50 -6.50 2.25
N ASP A 271 31.66 -7.02 1.35
CA ASP A 271 30.25 -6.61 1.25
C ASP A 271 29.44 -7.01 2.50
N ILE A 272 29.69 -8.21 3.03
CA ILE A 272 29.03 -8.69 4.26
C ILE A 272 29.40 -7.80 5.44
N LEU A 273 30.69 -7.47 5.61
CA LEU A 273 31.14 -6.61 6.71
C LEU A 273 30.70 -5.15 6.52
N ALA A 274 30.62 -4.66 5.28
CA ALA A 274 30.07 -3.34 4.97
C ALA A 274 28.57 -3.26 5.31
N ASN A 275 27.80 -4.32 5.04
CA ASN A 275 26.38 -4.39 5.39
C ASN A 275 26.14 -4.57 6.90
N LEU A 276 27.05 -5.22 7.62
CA LEU A 276 26.97 -5.34 9.09
C LEU A 276 27.40 -4.06 9.82
N SER A 277 28.20 -3.20 9.18
CA SER A 277 28.67 -1.91 9.73
C SER A 277 27.84 -0.71 9.28
N GLY A 278 27.05 -0.85 8.21
CA GLY A 278 25.94 0.03 7.90
C GLY A 278 24.72 -0.42 8.69
N ASP A 279 24.43 0.27 9.79
CA ASP A 279 23.31 0.02 10.69
C ASP A 279 22.03 -0.47 9.97
N ALA A 280 21.78 -1.77 10.08
CA ALA A 280 20.51 -2.42 9.78
C ALA A 280 19.92 -3.04 11.07
N GLY A 281 20.39 -2.55 12.24
CA GLY A 281 20.12 -3.11 13.55
C GLY A 281 18.96 -2.45 14.30
N ASP A 282 18.66 -1.18 14.01
CA ASP A 282 17.68 -0.40 14.78
C ASP A 282 16.47 0.12 13.98
N ASP A 283 16.24 -0.32 12.75
CA ASP A 283 15.20 0.27 11.88
C ASP A 283 13.73 -0.01 12.31
N ILE A 284 13.48 -0.80 13.35
CA ILE A 284 12.15 -0.93 13.97
C ILE A 284 12.02 -0.04 15.23
N GLY A 285 13.11 0.19 15.97
CA GLY A 285 13.14 1.06 17.16
C GLY A 285 13.38 2.54 16.83
N ALA A 286 14.27 2.83 15.87
CA ALA A 286 14.60 4.19 15.45
C ALA A 286 13.43 4.90 14.74
N ALA A 287 12.56 4.15 14.06
CA ALA A 287 11.31 4.69 13.49
C ALA A 287 10.31 5.12 14.58
N ALA A 288 10.33 4.46 15.75
CA ALA A 288 9.52 4.83 16.92
C ALA A 288 10.15 5.99 17.70
N GLU A 289 11.48 6.02 17.84
CA GLU A 289 12.21 7.06 18.57
C GLU A 289 12.25 8.41 17.81
N ALA A 290 12.32 8.38 16.48
CA ALA A 290 12.19 9.57 15.64
C ALA A 290 10.78 10.20 15.72
N ALA A 291 9.75 9.41 15.98
CA ALA A 291 8.39 9.90 16.21
C ALA A 291 8.15 10.43 17.64
N ALA A 292 9.00 10.04 18.60
CA ALA A 292 8.89 10.48 20.00
C ALA A 292 9.66 11.79 20.29
N LEU A 293 10.70 12.10 19.51
CA LEU A 293 11.52 13.31 19.71
C LEU A 293 10.94 14.61 19.10
N GLU A 294 9.85 14.54 18.33
CA GLU A 294 9.11 15.74 17.86
C GLU A 294 7.98 16.18 18.83
N GLY A 295 7.86 15.52 19.99
CA GLY A 295 6.84 15.82 21.00
C GLY A 295 7.28 16.73 22.16
N GLU A 296 8.55 17.15 22.21
CA GLU A 296 9.07 18.05 23.25
C GLU A 296 9.91 19.21 22.66
N GLU A 297 9.25 20.17 22.01
CA GLU A 297 9.59 21.61 22.13
C GLU A 297 8.32 22.49 22.13
#